data_AF-A0A4R5U733-F1
#
_entry.id   AF-A0A4R5U733-F1
#
_cell.length_a   1.000
_cell.length_b   1.000
_cell.length_c   1.000
_cell.angle_alpha   90.00
_cell.angle_beta   90.00
_cell.angle_gamma   90.00
#
_symmetry.space_group_name_H-M   'P 1'
#
loop_
_entity.id
_entity.type
_entity.pdbx_description
1 polymer ?
#
loop_
_entity_poly.entity_id
_entity_poly.type
_entity_poly.pdbx_seq_one_letter_code
_entity_poly.pdbx_strand_id
1 'polypeptide(L)'
;MTDAYKAELKTGIWDNVREMAKKDPAIMTDVVGIFDPTGAADLASAGIRVAKGDWWGALFSAVSAVPFGDIIGKTKLLSRYGPKGVGLGKAVASYFGKSSKALQESLGAMKGAKAAIAARQRALAKVREAMKKKRQGKKNCRECDKAPNGRMPRNGENGNWVDKNGNKIDQPSSGNGFFKFNEPKKLPDGRVVDGIDYKDGFPDFDKYVVGGKHDLPVVTGNASTDAGALSKMLGKAPPNSRDFVLNHFEDGTVGYVPRVIHDTGKGGVAHVGGNSLVNSELF
;
A
#
# COMPACT_ATOMS: atom_id res chain seq x y z
N MET A 1 -6.66 20.97 6.37
CA MET A 1 -6.42 21.34 4.96
C MET A 1 -7.68 21.01 4.17
N THR A 2 -8.29 21.98 3.51
CA THR A 2 -9.54 21.78 2.74
C THR A 2 -9.26 21.10 1.40
N ASP A 3 -10.27 20.46 0.81
CA ASP A 3 -10.12 19.78 -0.50
C ASP A 3 -9.87 20.77 -1.64
N ALA A 4 -10.40 21.99 -1.53
CA ALA A 4 -10.10 23.09 -2.46
C ALA A 4 -8.61 23.47 -2.44
N TYR A 5 -8.03 23.63 -1.26
CA TYR A 5 -6.60 23.95 -1.12
C TYR A 5 -5.70 22.82 -1.66
N LYS A 6 -6.12 21.56 -1.48
CA LYS A 6 -5.40 20.41 -2.06
C LYS A 6 -5.50 20.35 -3.57
N ALA A 7 -6.66 20.70 -4.13
CA ALA A 7 -6.88 20.74 -5.58
C ALA A 7 -6.07 21.87 -6.23
N GLU A 8 -6.02 23.04 -5.58
CA GLU A 8 -5.21 24.18 -6.01
C GLU A 8 -3.71 23.86 -5.97
N LEU A 9 -3.22 23.26 -4.87
CA LEU A 9 -1.83 22.79 -4.77
C LEU A 9 -1.47 21.77 -5.85
N LYS A 10 -2.34 20.79 -6.10
CA LYS A 10 -2.12 19.76 -7.13
C LYS A 10 -2.03 20.37 -8.53
N THR A 11 -2.99 21.22 -8.86
CA THR A 11 -3.06 21.87 -10.18
C THR A 11 -1.85 22.79 -10.36
N GLY A 12 -1.52 23.58 -9.33
CA GLY A 12 -0.34 24.43 -9.30
C GLY A 12 0.99 23.67 -9.40
N ILE A 13 1.13 22.48 -8.78
CA ILE A 13 2.34 21.65 -8.93
C ILE A 13 2.51 21.23 -10.39
N TRP A 14 1.46 20.68 -11.00
CA TRP A 14 1.56 20.16 -12.37
C TRP A 14 1.69 21.26 -13.42
N ASP A 15 1.03 22.41 -13.23
CA ASP A 15 1.18 23.54 -14.13
C ASP A 15 2.58 24.18 -14.01
N ASN A 16 3.16 24.26 -12.81
CA ASN A 16 4.56 24.66 -12.64
C ASN A 16 5.51 23.69 -13.36
N VAL A 17 5.28 22.38 -13.26
CA VAL A 17 6.06 21.39 -14.00
C VAL A 17 5.94 21.63 -15.52
N ARG A 18 4.72 21.85 -16.04
CA ARG A 18 4.51 22.14 -17.48
C ARG A 18 5.22 23.41 -17.93
N GLU A 19 5.07 24.49 -17.17
CA GLU A 19 5.70 25.78 -17.45
C GLU A 19 7.24 25.67 -17.47
N MET A 20 7.81 24.96 -16.50
CA MET A 20 9.25 24.74 -16.45
C MET A 20 9.73 23.80 -17.57
N ALA A 21 8.95 22.78 -17.92
CA ALA A 21 9.27 21.84 -18.99
C ALA A 21 9.33 22.48 -20.38
N LYS A 22 8.59 23.58 -20.62
CA LYS A 22 8.73 24.38 -21.86
C LYS A 22 10.14 24.97 -22.02
N LYS A 23 10.84 25.24 -20.92
CA LYS A 23 12.18 25.83 -20.91
C LYS A 23 13.27 24.77 -20.84
N ASP A 24 13.06 23.75 -20.01
CA ASP A 24 13.96 22.62 -19.90
C ASP A 24 13.16 21.32 -19.74
N PRO A 25 13.01 20.53 -20.82
CA PRO A 25 12.29 19.26 -20.79
C PRO A 25 12.85 18.23 -19.78
N ALA A 26 14.12 18.34 -19.36
CA ALA A 26 14.72 17.44 -18.39
C ALA A 26 14.07 17.53 -17.00
N ILE A 27 13.28 18.58 -16.72
CA ILE A 27 12.52 18.64 -15.47
C ILE A 27 11.49 17.52 -15.40
N MET A 28 10.95 17.08 -16.55
CA MET A 28 10.04 15.94 -16.60
C MET A 28 10.75 14.67 -16.16
N THR A 29 11.97 14.41 -16.63
CA THR A 29 12.75 13.24 -16.20
C THR A 29 13.13 13.31 -14.73
N ASP A 30 13.42 14.49 -14.20
CA ASP A 30 13.74 14.64 -12.77
C ASP A 30 12.52 14.42 -11.89
N VAL A 31 11.37 14.97 -12.28
CA VAL A 31 10.11 14.72 -11.60
C VAL A 31 9.79 13.21 -11.70
N VAL A 32 9.97 12.59 -12.86
CA VAL A 32 9.85 11.11 -13.02
C VAL A 32 10.80 10.40 -12.07
N GLY A 33 12.05 10.83 -11.94
CA GLY A 33 13.07 10.23 -11.08
C GLY A 33 12.83 10.41 -9.58
N ILE A 34 12.20 11.51 -9.16
CA ILE A 34 11.63 11.64 -7.80
C ILE A 34 10.68 10.47 -7.54
N PHE A 35 9.93 10.13 -8.58
CA PHE A 35 8.93 9.11 -8.56
C PHE A 35 9.38 7.75 -9.17
N ASP A 36 10.67 7.46 -9.37
CA ASP A 36 11.17 6.11 -9.76
C ASP A 36 12.52 5.80 -9.08
N PRO A 37 12.57 4.93 -8.07
CA PRO A 37 13.80 4.57 -7.38
C PRO A 37 14.62 3.47 -8.05
N THR A 38 14.12 2.82 -9.10
CA THR A 38 14.85 1.70 -9.69
C THR A 38 15.99 2.14 -10.61
N GLY A 39 16.02 3.41 -11.00
CA GLY A 39 17.05 3.98 -11.89
C GLY A 39 17.15 3.33 -13.27
N ALA A 40 16.39 2.27 -13.56
CA ALA A 40 16.59 1.43 -14.74
C ALA A 40 15.37 0.58 -15.16
N ALA A 41 14.36 0.31 -14.32
CA ALA A 41 13.40 -0.76 -14.64
C ALA A 41 12.14 -0.29 -15.40
N ASP A 42 11.73 0.97 -15.28
CA ASP A 42 10.68 1.56 -16.13
C ASP A 42 11.24 2.50 -17.20
N LEU A 43 12.56 2.65 -17.33
CA LEU A 43 13.19 3.48 -18.36
C LEU A 43 12.95 2.96 -19.79
N ALA A 44 12.62 1.70 -19.99
CA ALA A 44 12.26 1.19 -21.31
C ALA A 44 10.87 1.70 -21.76
N SER A 45 9.87 1.68 -20.88
CA SER A 45 8.50 2.13 -21.20
C SER A 45 8.33 3.64 -21.01
N ALA A 46 8.95 4.21 -19.97
CA ALA A 46 9.11 5.63 -19.77
C ALA A 46 9.95 6.23 -20.89
N GLY A 47 11.09 5.64 -21.28
CA GLY A 47 11.94 6.08 -22.39
C GLY A 47 11.23 6.02 -23.74
N ILE A 48 10.44 4.99 -24.02
CA ILE A 48 9.59 4.91 -25.23
C ILE A 48 8.50 6.00 -25.21
N ARG A 49 7.90 6.30 -24.05
CA ARG A 49 6.88 7.35 -23.93
C ARG A 49 7.47 8.75 -23.96
N VAL A 50 8.62 8.95 -23.34
CA VAL A 50 9.49 10.13 -23.39
C VAL A 50 9.89 10.42 -24.83
N ALA A 51 10.38 9.41 -25.56
CA ALA A 51 10.70 9.50 -26.99
C ALA A 51 9.46 9.77 -27.87
N LYS A 52 8.26 9.40 -27.39
CA LYS A 52 6.96 9.69 -28.03
C LYS A 52 6.28 10.97 -27.49
N GLY A 53 6.92 11.73 -26.60
CA GLY A 53 6.36 12.95 -26.00
C GLY A 53 5.28 12.76 -24.93
N ASP A 54 4.94 11.52 -24.52
CA ASP A 54 4.01 11.23 -23.41
C ASP A 54 4.73 11.24 -22.04
N TRP A 55 5.27 12.40 -21.70
CA TRP A 55 6.00 12.63 -20.45
C TRP A 55 5.14 12.42 -19.19
N TRP A 56 3.85 12.71 -19.28
CA TRP A 56 2.90 12.47 -18.19
C TRP A 56 2.58 10.98 -18.02
N GLY A 57 2.45 10.22 -19.11
CA GLY A 57 2.36 8.76 -19.04
C GLY A 57 3.61 8.10 -18.49
N ALA A 58 4.80 8.65 -18.77
CA ALA A 58 6.05 8.19 -18.17
C ALA A 58 6.09 8.46 -16.66
N LEU A 59 5.83 9.70 -16.24
CA LEU A 59 5.79 10.11 -14.84
C LEU A 59 4.83 9.26 -14.02
N PHE A 60 3.61 9.04 -14.51
CA PHE A 60 2.60 8.31 -13.74
C PHE A 60 2.73 6.79 -13.80
N SER A 61 3.56 6.26 -14.68
CA SER A 61 3.98 4.85 -14.59
C SER A 61 5.03 4.69 -13.48
N ALA A 62 5.97 5.63 -13.42
CA ALA A 62 6.99 5.72 -12.38
C ALA A 62 6.40 5.85 -10.98
N VAL A 63 5.41 6.73 -10.76
CA VAL A 63 4.79 7.00 -9.44
C VAL A 63 4.35 5.75 -8.65
N SER A 64 4.09 4.62 -9.31
CA SER A 64 3.82 3.33 -8.66
C SER A 64 5.02 2.66 -7.97
N ALA A 65 6.21 3.25 -8.07
CA ALA A 65 7.46 2.62 -7.73
C ALA A 65 8.10 3.14 -6.44
N VAL A 66 7.53 4.15 -5.77
CA VAL A 66 8.30 5.03 -4.88
C VAL A 66 7.94 4.91 -3.43
N PRO A 67 8.95 4.63 -2.60
CA PRO A 67 8.87 4.84 -1.19
C PRO A 67 8.57 6.31 -0.77
N PHE A 68 7.49 6.63 -0.02
CA PHE A 68 7.19 8.03 0.42
C PHE A 68 8.38 8.78 1.06
N GLY A 69 9.19 8.09 1.86
CA GLY A 69 10.36 8.68 2.51
C GLY A 69 11.45 9.13 1.53
N ASP A 70 11.50 8.52 0.35
CA ASP A 70 12.49 8.81 -0.70
C ASP A 70 12.10 10.03 -1.56
N ILE A 71 10.81 10.38 -1.60
CA ILE A 71 10.29 11.55 -2.34
C ILE A 71 10.96 12.83 -1.84
N ILE A 72 10.98 13.04 -0.51
CA ILE A 72 11.52 14.26 0.12
C ILE A 72 13.02 14.40 -0.17
N GLY A 73 13.76 13.29 -0.14
CA GLY A 73 15.20 13.29 -0.45
C GLY A 73 15.47 13.68 -1.90
N LYS A 74 14.66 13.16 -2.82
CA LYS A 74 14.84 13.35 -4.26
C LYS A 74 14.36 14.69 -4.80
N THR A 75 13.47 15.40 -4.10
CA THR A 75 13.06 16.75 -4.53
C THR A 75 14.23 17.74 -4.61
N LYS A 76 15.37 17.43 -3.98
CA LYS A 76 16.63 18.19 -4.12
C LYS A 76 17.13 18.26 -5.57
N LEU A 77 16.84 17.29 -6.42
CA LEU A 77 17.19 17.32 -7.85
C LEU A 77 16.64 18.57 -8.54
N LEU A 78 15.46 19.03 -8.13
CA LEU A 78 14.81 20.20 -8.72
C LEU A 78 15.50 21.52 -8.37
N SER A 79 16.42 21.55 -7.40
CA SER A 79 17.17 22.77 -7.05
C SER A 79 18.02 23.31 -8.20
N ARG A 80 18.41 22.45 -9.16
CA ARG A 80 19.16 22.86 -10.35
C ARG A 80 18.40 23.81 -11.27
N TYR A 81 17.07 23.88 -11.14
CA TYR A 81 16.21 24.81 -11.87
C TYR A 81 16.03 26.16 -11.15
N GLY A 82 16.95 26.50 -10.23
CA GLY A 82 16.94 27.74 -9.49
C GLY A 82 15.77 27.85 -8.49
N PRO A 83 15.38 29.09 -8.11
CA PRO A 83 14.37 29.31 -7.07
C PRO A 83 13.01 28.67 -7.36
N LYS A 84 12.59 28.63 -8.64
CA LYS A 84 11.34 27.99 -9.06
C LYS A 84 11.36 26.48 -8.84
N GLY A 85 12.48 25.83 -9.15
CA GLY A 85 12.64 24.40 -8.91
C GLY A 85 12.71 24.04 -7.42
N VAL A 86 13.36 24.87 -6.60
CA VAL A 86 13.31 24.72 -5.13
C VAL A 86 11.88 24.86 -4.61
N GLY A 87 11.11 25.83 -5.12
CA GLY A 87 9.70 26.01 -4.77
C GLY A 87 8.85 24.79 -5.15
N LEU A 88 9.03 24.28 -6.37
CA LEU A 88 8.37 23.06 -6.83
C LEU A 88 8.74 21.85 -5.96
N GLY A 89 10.01 21.67 -5.63
CA GLY A 89 10.47 20.59 -4.77
C GLY A 89 9.83 20.65 -3.37
N LYS A 90 9.72 21.84 -2.78
CA LYS A 90 9.00 22.04 -1.52
C LYS A 90 7.51 21.69 -1.64
N ALA A 91 6.86 22.09 -2.74
CA ALA A 91 5.46 21.79 -2.97
C ALA A 91 5.23 20.27 -3.13
N VAL A 92 6.06 19.60 -3.93
CA VAL A 92 6.04 18.13 -4.11
C VAL A 92 6.25 17.41 -2.78
N ALA A 93 7.28 17.81 -2.01
CA ALA A 93 7.57 17.20 -0.70
C ALA A 93 6.44 17.43 0.31
N SER A 94 5.86 18.64 0.34
CA SER A 94 4.76 18.99 1.23
C SER A 94 3.49 18.20 0.91
N TYR A 95 3.17 18.08 -0.38
CA TYR A 95 1.92 17.50 -0.85
C TYR A 95 1.97 15.97 -0.96
N PHE A 96 3.02 15.42 -1.55
CA PHE A 96 3.15 13.98 -1.81
C PHE A 96 4.02 13.27 -0.78
N GLY A 97 5.04 13.92 -0.22
CA GLY A 97 5.99 13.31 0.73
C GLY A 97 5.38 12.92 2.09
N LYS A 98 4.12 13.28 2.34
CA LYS A 98 3.41 12.99 3.60
C LYS A 98 2.09 12.25 3.41
N SER A 99 1.70 11.91 2.18
CA SER A 99 0.35 11.38 1.93
C SER A 99 0.26 10.45 0.72
N SER A 100 0.16 9.15 1.01
CA SER A 100 -0.20 8.10 0.04
C SER A 100 -1.55 8.34 -0.63
N LYS A 101 -2.48 8.88 0.13
CA LYS A 101 -3.79 9.33 -0.34
C LYS A 101 -3.65 10.37 -1.44
N ALA A 102 -2.86 11.43 -1.23
CA ALA A 102 -2.68 12.50 -2.21
C ALA A 102 -2.08 11.98 -3.52
N LEU A 103 -1.16 11.02 -3.44
CA LEU A 103 -0.57 10.38 -4.61
C LEU A 103 -1.60 9.55 -5.40
N GLN A 104 -2.37 8.71 -4.71
CA GLN A 104 -3.45 7.92 -5.32
C GLN A 104 -4.54 8.80 -5.94
N GLU A 105 -4.95 9.88 -5.27
CA GLU A 105 -5.91 10.87 -5.80
C GLU A 105 -5.35 11.62 -7.02
N SER A 106 -4.04 11.88 -7.01
CA SER A 106 -3.34 12.49 -8.15
C SER A 106 -3.37 11.58 -9.36
N LEU A 107 -2.93 10.33 -9.19
CA LEU A 107 -2.98 9.29 -10.21
C LEU A 107 -4.39 9.04 -10.72
N GLY A 108 -5.36 8.92 -9.82
CA GLY A 108 -6.76 8.65 -10.15
C GLY A 108 -7.39 9.72 -11.03
N ALA A 109 -7.14 11.00 -10.74
CA ALA A 109 -7.69 12.09 -11.55
C ALA A 109 -7.04 12.19 -12.95
N MET A 110 -5.78 11.77 -13.09
CA MET A 110 -5.04 11.96 -14.35
C MET A 110 -5.06 10.73 -15.27
N LYS A 111 -5.05 9.52 -14.71
CA LYS A 111 -5.02 8.26 -15.47
C LYS A 111 -6.23 7.36 -15.19
N GLY A 112 -7.15 7.80 -14.34
CA GLY A 112 -8.33 7.03 -13.93
C GLY A 112 -8.04 6.06 -12.79
N ALA A 113 -9.13 5.59 -12.17
CA ALA A 113 -9.06 4.69 -10.99
C ALA A 113 -8.28 3.40 -11.25
N LYS A 114 -8.43 2.80 -12.44
CA LYS A 114 -7.76 1.54 -12.80
C LYS A 114 -6.23 1.65 -12.75
N ALA A 115 -5.68 2.77 -13.22
CA ALA A 115 -4.24 3.01 -13.18
C ALA A 115 -3.73 3.24 -11.75
N ALA A 116 -4.49 3.97 -10.93
CA ALA A 116 -4.17 4.19 -9.52
C ALA A 116 -4.19 2.87 -8.72
N ILE A 117 -5.16 2.00 -8.99
CA ILE A 117 -5.24 0.65 -8.40
C ILE A 117 -4.03 -0.20 -8.80
N ALA A 118 -3.72 -0.29 -10.10
CA ALA A 118 -2.57 -1.07 -10.57
C ALA A 118 -1.24 -0.55 -10.00
N ALA A 119 -1.10 0.77 -9.86
CA ALA A 119 0.06 1.39 -9.23
C ALA A 119 0.20 0.96 -7.76
N ARG A 120 -0.89 1.04 -6.99
CA ARG A 120 -0.93 0.59 -5.60
C ARG A 120 -0.58 -0.89 -5.46
N GLN A 121 -1.13 -1.77 -6.31
CA GLN A 121 -0.87 -3.20 -6.27
C GLN A 121 0.63 -3.50 -6.46
N ARG A 122 1.31 -2.80 -7.38
CA ARG A 122 2.76 -2.93 -7.59
C ARG A 122 3.57 -2.43 -6.39
N ALA A 123 3.21 -1.29 -5.81
CA ALA A 123 3.86 -0.76 -4.62
C ALA A 123 3.76 -1.77 -3.46
N LEU A 124 2.56 -2.32 -3.22
CA LEU A 124 2.34 -3.34 -2.19
C LEU A 124 3.09 -4.64 -2.46
N ALA A 125 3.20 -5.07 -3.72
CA ALA A 125 4.04 -6.22 -4.07
C ALA A 125 5.50 -5.99 -3.67
N LYS A 126 6.06 -4.80 -3.86
CA LYS A 126 7.43 -4.46 -3.40
C LYS A 126 7.54 -4.47 -1.88
N VAL A 127 6.56 -3.90 -1.18
CA VAL A 127 6.50 -3.93 0.30
C VAL A 127 6.50 -5.38 0.80
N ARG A 128 5.66 -6.25 0.21
CA ARG A 128 5.57 -7.69 0.50
C ARG A 128 6.89 -8.41 0.29
N GLU A 129 7.52 -8.22 -0.87
CA GLU A 129 8.80 -8.83 -1.19
C GLU A 129 9.90 -8.39 -0.20
N ALA A 130 9.94 -7.12 0.17
CA ALA A 130 10.90 -6.63 1.16
C ALA A 130 10.64 -7.20 2.56
N MET A 131 9.37 -7.32 2.98
CA MET A 131 9.03 -7.99 4.25
C MET A 131 9.41 -9.46 4.24
N LYS A 132 9.22 -10.16 3.12
CA LYS A 132 9.62 -11.56 2.96
C LYS A 132 11.13 -11.72 3.09
N LYS A 133 11.91 -10.90 2.38
CA LYS A 133 13.38 -10.87 2.48
C LYS A 133 13.86 -10.53 3.90
N LYS A 134 13.20 -9.58 4.56
CA LYS A 134 13.48 -9.17 5.95
C LYS A 134 13.30 -10.35 6.91
N ARG A 135 12.18 -11.06 6.78
CA ARG A 135 11.85 -12.23 7.60
C ARG A 135 12.85 -13.37 7.39
N GLN A 136 13.29 -13.58 6.15
CA GLN A 136 14.29 -14.57 5.79
C GLN A 136 15.73 -14.19 6.21
N GLY A 137 15.92 -13.05 6.89
CA GLY A 137 17.23 -12.64 7.39
C GLY A 137 18.24 -12.29 6.29
N LYS A 138 17.78 -11.81 5.14
CA LYS A 138 18.66 -11.48 4.01
C LYS A 138 19.64 -10.35 4.41
N LYS A 139 20.93 -10.67 4.45
CA LYS A 139 22.01 -9.70 4.71
C LYS A 139 22.06 -8.64 3.62
N ASN A 140 22.43 -7.41 3.98
CA ASN A 140 22.60 -6.26 3.08
C ASN A 140 21.34 -5.87 2.28
N CYS A 141 20.16 -6.12 2.84
CA CYS A 141 18.89 -5.76 2.22
C CYS A 141 18.46 -4.33 2.61
N ARG A 142 18.94 -3.31 1.88
CA ARG A 142 18.60 -1.89 2.18
C ARG A 142 17.10 -1.58 2.13
N GLU A 143 16.37 -2.31 1.28
CA GLU A 143 14.90 -2.21 1.19
C GLU A 143 14.21 -2.81 2.43
N CYS A 144 14.79 -3.82 3.08
CA CYS A 144 14.20 -4.47 4.25
C CYS A 144 14.09 -3.53 5.46
N ASP A 145 15.02 -2.58 5.60
CA ASP A 145 14.99 -1.57 6.67
C ASP A 145 13.78 -0.63 6.54
N LYS A 146 13.33 -0.41 5.30
CA LYS A 146 12.19 0.44 4.96
C LYS A 146 10.84 -0.31 4.99
N ALA A 147 10.88 -1.65 5.06
CA ALA A 147 9.69 -2.48 5.12
C ALA A 147 9.13 -2.51 6.55
N PRO A 148 7.79 -2.49 6.72
CA PRO A 148 7.18 -2.58 8.04
C PRO A 148 7.54 -3.93 8.69
N ASN A 149 7.50 -3.97 10.02
CA ASN A 149 7.75 -5.22 10.73
C ASN A 149 6.60 -6.19 10.47
N GLY A 150 6.90 -7.33 9.84
CA GLY A 150 5.95 -8.41 9.59
C GLY A 150 5.43 -8.98 10.90
N ARG A 151 4.28 -8.52 11.37
CA ARG A 151 3.65 -9.03 12.58
C ARG A 151 2.95 -10.35 12.26
N MET A 152 3.42 -11.41 12.89
CA MET A 152 2.79 -12.73 12.88
C MET A 152 2.48 -13.14 14.33
N PRO A 153 1.46 -13.99 14.56
CA PRO A 153 1.10 -14.42 15.90
C PRO A 153 2.22 -15.27 16.50
N ARG A 154 2.46 -15.12 17.81
CA ARG A 154 3.31 -16.02 18.58
C ARG A 154 2.46 -17.13 19.16
N ASN A 155 3.08 -18.28 19.43
CA ASN A 155 2.47 -19.33 20.24
C ASN A 155 2.08 -18.78 21.61
N GLY A 156 0.85 -19.03 22.07
CA GLY A 156 0.36 -18.51 23.34
C GLY A 156 -1.16 -18.58 23.49
N GLU A 157 -1.73 -17.58 24.17
CA GLU A 157 -3.13 -17.54 24.60
C GLU A 157 -4.15 -17.58 23.45
N ASN A 158 -3.79 -17.05 22.27
CA ASN A 158 -4.68 -17.01 21.12
C ASN A 158 -4.53 -18.23 20.19
N GLY A 159 -3.50 -19.06 20.36
CA GLY A 159 -3.24 -20.19 19.48
C GLY A 159 -1.77 -20.57 19.35
N ASN A 160 -1.52 -21.57 18.50
CA ASN A 160 -0.18 -22.07 18.20
C ASN A 160 -0.02 -22.37 16.71
N TRP A 161 1.19 -22.18 16.20
CA TRP A 161 1.61 -22.73 14.91
C TRP A 161 1.68 -24.24 15.01
N VAL A 162 1.18 -24.92 13.99
CA VAL A 162 1.19 -26.39 13.94
C VAL A 162 1.67 -26.93 12.60
N ASP A 163 2.25 -28.12 12.63
CA ASP A 163 2.55 -28.90 11.42
C ASP A 163 1.28 -29.54 10.83
N LYS A 164 1.42 -30.27 9.72
CA LYS A 164 0.33 -30.98 9.04
C LYS A 164 -0.37 -32.04 9.91
N ASN A 165 0.28 -32.50 10.97
CA ASN A 165 -0.25 -33.49 11.90
C ASN A 165 -0.89 -32.82 13.14
N GLY A 166 -0.84 -31.48 13.23
CA GLY A 166 -1.36 -30.72 14.35
C GLY A 166 -0.39 -30.56 15.52
N ASN A 167 0.87 -30.99 15.38
CA ASN A 167 1.88 -30.81 16.42
C ASN A 167 2.35 -29.36 16.46
N LYS A 168 2.52 -28.81 17.66
CA LYS A 168 3.04 -27.46 17.86
C LYS A 168 4.44 -27.32 17.25
N ILE A 169 4.65 -26.25 16.49
CA ILE A 169 5.94 -25.86 15.93
C ILE A 169 6.27 -24.42 16.30
N ASP A 170 7.52 -24.02 16.09
CA ASP A 170 7.91 -22.62 16.16
C ASP A 170 7.28 -21.80 15.03
N GLN A 171 7.19 -20.48 15.24
CA GLN A 171 6.72 -19.57 14.20
C GLN A 171 7.57 -19.75 12.93
N PRO A 172 6.97 -20.10 11.77
CA PRO A 172 7.72 -20.45 10.58
C PRO A 172 8.43 -19.22 10.01
N SER A 173 9.75 -19.33 9.80
CA SER A 173 10.60 -18.27 9.23
C SER A 173 10.21 -17.89 7.79
N SER A 174 9.58 -18.80 7.05
CA SER A 174 9.00 -18.53 5.73
C SER A 174 7.81 -17.56 5.81
N GLY A 175 7.11 -17.51 6.94
CA GLY A 175 5.81 -16.88 7.07
C GLY A 175 4.65 -17.73 6.55
N ASN A 176 4.91 -18.96 6.08
CA ASN A 176 3.90 -19.89 5.59
C ASN A 176 3.62 -20.96 6.64
N GLY A 177 2.35 -21.21 6.93
CA GLY A 177 1.94 -22.26 7.86
C GLY A 177 0.51 -22.10 8.32
N PHE A 178 0.08 -22.98 9.22
CA PHE A 178 -1.26 -22.91 9.82
C PHE A 178 -1.15 -22.47 11.28
N PHE A 179 -1.87 -21.41 11.65
CA PHE A 179 -1.99 -20.96 13.03
C PHE A 179 -3.32 -21.44 13.60
N LYS A 180 -3.26 -22.46 14.46
CA LYS A 180 -4.41 -23.08 15.10
C LYS A 180 -4.81 -22.31 16.35
N PHE A 181 -6.08 -21.95 16.46
CA PHE A 181 -6.64 -21.34 17.67
C PHE A 181 -6.67 -22.36 18.82
N ASN A 182 -6.50 -21.88 20.06
CA ASN A 182 -6.67 -22.73 21.24
C ASN A 182 -8.13 -23.22 21.38
N GLU A 183 -9.07 -22.38 20.96
CA GLU A 183 -10.50 -22.69 20.91
C GLU A 183 -11.04 -22.34 19.52
N PRO A 184 -11.80 -23.26 18.88
CA PRO A 184 -12.46 -22.97 17.62
C PRO A 184 -13.36 -21.73 17.69
N LYS A 185 -13.34 -20.91 16.66
CA LYS A 185 -14.10 -19.67 16.57
C LYS A 185 -15.37 -19.89 15.75
N LYS A 186 -16.52 -19.58 16.34
CA LYS A 186 -17.80 -19.56 15.64
C LYS A 186 -17.95 -18.23 14.91
N LEU A 187 -18.11 -18.27 13.59
CA LEU A 187 -18.32 -17.11 12.74
C LEU A 187 -19.79 -16.65 12.80
N PRO A 188 -20.08 -15.40 12.40
CA PRO A 188 -21.46 -14.88 12.35
C PRO A 188 -22.41 -15.68 11.45
N ASP A 189 -21.88 -16.36 10.42
CA ASP A 189 -22.65 -17.22 9.52
C ASP A 189 -22.81 -18.66 10.05
N GLY A 190 -22.37 -18.93 11.28
CA GLY A 190 -22.49 -20.23 11.93
C GLY A 190 -21.35 -21.21 11.66
N ARG A 191 -20.45 -20.93 10.70
CA ARG A 191 -19.26 -21.75 10.47
C ARG A 191 -18.35 -21.77 11.69
N VAL A 192 -17.64 -22.86 11.89
CA VAL A 192 -16.63 -22.99 12.93
C VAL A 192 -15.26 -23.08 12.27
N VAL A 193 -14.32 -22.28 12.78
CA VAL A 193 -12.95 -22.17 12.26
C VAL A 193 -11.98 -22.49 13.38
N ASP A 194 -11.12 -23.47 13.17
CA ASP A 194 -10.13 -23.91 14.15
C ASP A 194 -8.76 -23.23 13.99
N GLY A 195 -8.52 -22.52 12.89
CA GLY A 195 -7.31 -21.76 12.67
C GLY A 195 -7.29 -20.99 11.35
N ILE A 196 -6.17 -20.33 11.07
CA ILE A 196 -5.97 -19.50 9.89
C ILE A 196 -4.68 -19.91 9.18
N ASP A 197 -4.79 -20.12 7.87
CA ASP A 197 -3.63 -20.28 6.99
C ASP A 197 -2.88 -18.95 6.88
N TYR A 198 -1.55 -19.02 6.84
CA TYR A 198 -0.68 -17.88 6.59
C TYR A 198 0.12 -18.07 5.32
N LYS A 199 0.22 -16.99 4.53
CA LYS A 199 1.00 -16.91 3.28
C LYS A 199 1.92 -15.69 3.33
N ASP A 200 3.23 -15.93 3.19
CA ASP A 200 4.29 -14.93 3.28
C ASP A 200 4.17 -14.01 4.52
N GLY A 201 3.63 -14.54 5.62
CA GLY A 201 3.41 -13.87 6.89
C GLY A 201 2.13 -13.04 6.99
N PHE A 202 1.20 -13.19 6.05
CA PHE A 202 -0.14 -12.63 6.10
C PHE A 202 -1.19 -13.72 6.35
N PRO A 203 -2.22 -13.45 7.17
CA PRO A 203 -3.35 -14.37 7.30
C PRO A 203 -4.14 -14.42 5.99
N ASP A 204 -4.46 -15.63 5.54
CA ASP A 204 -5.33 -15.86 4.39
C ASP A 204 -6.79 -15.83 4.85
N PHE A 205 -7.42 -14.66 4.66
CA PHE A 205 -8.83 -14.48 4.96
C PHE A 205 -9.76 -14.70 3.76
N ASP A 206 -9.26 -15.13 2.60
CA ASP A 206 -10.05 -15.15 1.35
C ASP A 206 -11.35 -15.97 1.49
N LYS A 207 -11.32 -17.05 2.29
CA LYS A 207 -12.47 -17.93 2.57
C LYS A 207 -13.53 -17.30 3.51
N TYR A 208 -13.21 -16.17 4.14
CA TYR A 208 -14.02 -15.55 5.19
C TYR A 208 -14.50 -14.14 4.82
N VAL A 209 -14.18 -13.66 3.61
CA VAL A 209 -14.58 -12.33 3.15
C VAL A 209 -16.06 -12.30 2.78
N VAL A 210 -16.83 -11.44 3.45
CA VAL A 210 -18.24 -11.25 3.15
C VAL A 210 -18.40 -10.22 2.03
N GLY A 211 -19.14 -10.61 0.99
CA GLY A 211 -19.38 -9.76 -0.18
C GLY A 211 -18.19 -9.63 -1.12
N GLY A 212 -17.13 -10.43 -0.93
CA GLY A 212 -15.92 -10.44 -1.75
C GLY A 212 -14.94 -9.31 -1.45
N LYS A 213 -13.75 -9.41 -2.08
CA LYS A 213 -12.71 -8.37 -2.05
C LYS A 213 -12.98 -7.33 -3.14
N HIS A 214 -12.65 -6.08 -2.84
CA HIS A 214 -12.92 -4.93 -3.71
C HIS A 214 -11.71 -4.03 -3.85
N ASP A 215 -11.51 -3.48 -5.04
CA ASP A 215 -10.54 -2.41 -5.26
C ASP A 215 -11.18 -1.06 -4.97
N LEU A 216 -10.61 -0.31 -4.03
CA LEU A 216 -10.93 1.10 -3.89
C LEU A 216 -10.04 1.95 -4.80
N PRO A 217 -10.55 3.05 -5.40
CA PRO A 217 -9.71 4.00 -6.12
C PRO A 217 -8.61 4.61 -5.24
N VAL A 218 -8.91 4.78 -3.95
CA VAL A 218 -8.00 5.34 -2.94
C VAL A 218 -8.14 4.51 -1.67
N VAL A 219 -7.02 4.00 -1.15
CA VAL A 219 -6.96 3.29 0.14
C VAL A 219 -6.13 4.12 1.10
N THR A 220 -6.71 4.46 2.25
CA THR A 220 -6.04 5.25 3.30
C THR A 220 -5.32 4.39 4.33
N GLY A 221 -5.68 3.10 4.42
CA GLY A 221 -5.20 2.20 5.45
C GLY A 221 -5.98 2.33 6.76
N ASN A 222 -6.98 3.22 6.82
CA ASN A 222 -7.90 3.34 7.94
C ASN A 222 -9.19 2.60 7.65
N ALA A 223 -9.49 1.56 8.44
CA ALA A 223 -10.64 0.67 8.20
C ALA A 223 -11.99 1.40 8.18
N SER A 224 -12.17 2.44 9.02
CA SER A 224 -13.43 3.20 9.08
C SER A 224 -13.61 4.11 7.86
N THR A 225 -12.57 4.88 7.52
CA THR A 225 -12.58 5.76 6.34
C THR A 225 -12.82 4.96 5.06
N ASP A 226 -12.07 3.86 4.90
CA ASP A 226 -12.13 3.04 3.70
C ASP A 226 -13.45 2.22 3.64
N ALA A 227 -14.05 1.88 4.80
CA ALA A 227 -15.39 1.27 4.85
C ALA A 227 -16.46 2.23 4.36
N GLY A 228 -16.37 3.51 4.72
CA GLY A 228 -17.26 4.55 4.19
C GLY A 228 -17.10 4.73 2.68
N ALA A 229 -15.87 4.68 2.16
CA ALA A 229 -15.60 4.74 0.73
C ALA A 229 -16.16 3.52 -0.02
N LEU A 230 -15.96 2.31 0.52
CA LEU A 230 -16.48 1.07 -0.06
C LEU A 230 -18.01 1.05 -0.08
N SER A 231 -18.64 1.46 1.01
CA SER A 231 -20.10 1.50 1.13
C SER A 231 -20.71 2.43 0.07
N LYS A 232 -20.11 3.61 -0.14
CA LYS A 232 -20.50 4.55 -1.20
C LYS A 232 -20.32 3.95 -2.59
N MET A 233 -19.19 3.30 -2.84
CA MET A 233 -18.89 2.67 -4.14
C MET A 233 -19.87 1.54 -4.48
N LEU A 234 -20.25 0.72 -3.49
CA LEU A 234 -21.15 -0.40 -3.69
C LEU A 234 -22.64 -0.02 -3.63
N GLY A 235 -22.97 1.19 -3.17
CA GLY A 235 -24.35 1.59 -2.87
C GLY A 235 -24.99 0.71 -1.79
N LYS A 236 -24.18 0.15 -0.88
CA LYS A 236 -24.63 -0.79 0.17
C LYS A 236 -24.08 -0.38 1.52
N ALA A 237 -24.90 -0.52 2.56
CA ALA A 237 -24.46 -0.35 3.93
C ALA A 237 -23.39 -1.40 4.29
N PRO A 238 -22.42 -1.06 5.15
CA PRO A 238 -21.47 -2.03 5.65
C PRO A 238 -22.19 -3.10 6.49
N PRO A 239 -21.64 -4.33 6.57
CA PRO A 239 -22.17 -5.34 7.49
C PRO A 239 -22.03 -4.89 8.95
N ASN A 240 -22.72 -5.58 9.87
CA ASN A 240 -22.75 -5.24 11.29
C ASN A 240 -21.32 -5.07 11.85
N SER A 241 -21.01 -3.86 12.31
CA SER A 241 -19.68 -3.49 12.79
C SER A 241 -19.26 -4.19 14.07
N ARG A 242 -20.19 -4.80 14.81
CA ARG A 242 -19.88 -5.66 15.97
C ARG A 242 -19.27 -6.99 15.57
N ASP A 243 -19.66 -7.49 14.40
CA ASP A 243 -19.34 -8.82 13.90
C ASP A 243 -18.23 -8.77 12.85
N PHE A 244 -18.17 -7.69 12.07
CA PHE A 244 -17.26 -7.53 10.94
C PHE A 244 -16.39 -6.27 11.04
N VAL A 245 -15.22 -6.34 10.41
CA VAL A 245 -14.30 -5.23 10.24
C VAL A 245 -13.77 -5.23 8.81
N LEU A 246 -13.50 -4.04 8.27
CA LEU A 246 -12.85 -3.94 6.98
C LEU A 246 -11.37 -4.29 7.13
N ASN A 247 -10.94 -5.36 6.47
CA ASN A 247 -9.55 -5.74 6.33
C ASN A 247 -8.95 -5.12 5.05
N HIS A 248 -7.70 -4.70 5.14
CA HIS A 248 -6.87 -4.36 4.00
C HIS A 248 -6.00 -5.55 3.66
N PHE A 249 -6.20 -6.11 2.48
CA PHE A 249 -5.41 -7.24 2.00
C PHE A 249 -4.07 -6.76 1.49
N GLU A 250 -3.10 -7.66 1.52
CA GLU A 250 -1.73 -7.37 1.12
C GLU A 250 -1.59 -7.18 -0.40
N ASP A 251 -2.59 -7.60 -1.18
CA ASP A 251 -2.73 -7.28 -2.61
C ASP A 251 -3.30 -5.87 -2.86
N GLY A 252 -3.72 -5.14 -1.83
CA GLY A 252 -4.25 -3.78 -1.94
C GLY A 252 -5.76 -3.68 -2.17
N THR A 253 -6.45 -4.82 -2.15
CA THR A 253 -7.91 -4.87 -2.06
C THR A 253 -8.37 -4.68 -0.62
N VAL A 254 -9.67 -4.45 -0.43
CA VAL A 254 -10.32 -4.39 0.87
C VAL A 254 -11.52 -5.33 0.92
N GLY A 255 -11.88 -5.81 2.10
CA GLY A 255 -13.04 -6.68 2.27
C GLY A 255 -13.40 -6.87 3.72
N TYR A 256 -14.68 -7.19 3.99
CA TYR A 256 -15.14 -7.39 5.36
C TYR A 256 -14.84 -8.80 5.85
N VAL A 257 -14.18 -8.90 7.00
CA VAL A 257 -13.84 -10.18 7.65
C VAL A 257 -14.44 -10.22 9.06
N PRO A 258 -14.80 -11.41 9.57
CA PRO A 258 -15.29 -11.55 10.94
C PRO A 258 -14.24 -11.11 11.97
N ARG A 259 -14.64 -10.26 12.91
CA ARG A 259 -13.76 -9.75 13.97
C ARG A 259 -13.21 -10.84 14.88
N VAL A 260 -13.96 -11.93 15.05
CA VAL A 260 -13.55 -13.04 15.94
C VAL A 260 -12.28 -13.76 15.47
N ILE A 261 -11.96 -13.71 14.17
CA ILE A 261 -10.72 -14.27 13.61
C ILE A 261 -9.68 -13.19 13.26
N HIS A 262 -10.10 -11.92 13.12
CA HIS A 262 -9.22 -10.80 12.76
C HIS A 262 -8.68 -10.03 13.98
N ASP A 263 -9.53 -9.66 14.94
CA ASP A 263 -9.14 -8.79 16.05
C ASP A 263 -8.46 -9.61 17.16
N THR A 264 -7.17 -9.32 17.44
CA THR A 264 -6.43 -10.04 18.50
C THR A 264 -7.07 -9.91 19.88
N GLY A 265 -7.76 -8.78 20.16
CA GLY A 265 -8.50 -8.58 21.41
C GLY A 265 -9.77 -9.43 21.53
N LYS A 266 -10.21 -10.08 20.44
CA LYS A 266 -11.32 -11.05 20.42
C LYS A 266 -10.83 -12.49 20.23
N GLY A 267 -9.52 -12.73 20.40
CA GLY A 267 -8.90 -14.03 20.16
C GLY A 267 -8.60 -14.32 18.69
N GLY A 268 -8.64 -13.30 17.82
CA GLY A 268 -8.22 -13.38 16.43
C GLY A 268 -6.70 -13.36 16.26
N VAL A 269 -6.24 -13.41 15.02
CA VAL A 269 -4.82 -13.56 14.70
C VAL A 269 -4.10 -12.21 14.56
N ALA A 270 -2.81 -12.17 14.91
CA ALA A 270 -2.01 -10.96 14.73
C ALA A 270 -1.56 -10.81 13.28
N HIS A 271 -1.62 -9.61 12.73
CA HIS A 271 -1.13 -9.31 11.39
C HIS A 271 -0.66 -7.85 11.27
N VAL A 272 0.01 -7.55 10.15
CA VAL A 272 0.32 -6.18 9.77
C VAL A 272 -0.97 -5.48 9.35
N GLY A 273 -1.22 -4.28 9.87
CA GLY A 273 -2.41 -3.49 9.49
C GLY A 273 -2.22 -2.79 8.15
N GLY A 274 -3.33 -2.52 7.44
CA GLY A 274 -3.31 -1.80 6.16
C GLY A 274 -2.55 -0.48 6.20
N ASN A 275 -2.75 0.30 7.27
CA ASN A 275 -2.02 1.56 7.50
C ASN A 275 -0.49 1.39 7.48
N SER A 276 0.02 0.30 8.06
CA SER A 276 1.47 0.01 8.08
C SER A 276 2.00 -0.38 6.71
N LEU A 277 1.16 -0.91 5.82
CA LEU A 277 1.53 -1.21 4.44
C LEU A 277 1.52 0.06 3.59
N VAL A 278 0.40 0.76 3.55
CA VAL A 278 0.17 1.89 2.63
C VAL A 278 0.88 3.18 3.02
N ASN A 279 1.37 3.27 4.26
CA ASN A 279 2.21 4.37 4.73
C ASN A 279 3.59 3.87 5.15
N SER A 280 3.98 2.65 4.75
CA SER A 280 5.37 2.22 4.88
C SER A 280 6.26 3.11 4.05
N GLU A 281 7.54 3.16 4.40
CA GLU A 281 8.48 3.88 3.57
C GLU A 281 8.45 3.33 2.16
N LEU A 282 8.35 2.01 1.91
CA LEU A 282 8.43 1.36 0.59
C LEU A 282 7.21 1.47 -0.34
N PHE A 283 6.06 1.90 0.17
CA PHE A 283 4.86 2.11 -0.64
C PHE A 283 4.95 3.44 -1.38
#